data_AF-A0A9Q9UM74-F1
#
_entry.id   AF-A0A9Q9UM74-F1
#
_cell.length_a   1.000
_cell.length_b   1.000
_cell.length_c   1.000
_cell.angle_alpha   90.00
_cell.angle_beta   90.00
_cell.angle_gamma   90.00
#
_symmetry.space_group_name_H-M   'P 1'
#
loop_
_entity.id
_entity.type
_entity.pdbx_description
1 polymer ?
#
loop_
_entity_poly.entity_id
_entity_poly.type
_entity_poly.pdbx_seq_one_letter_code
_entity_poly.pdbx_strand_id
1 'polypeptide(L)'
;MRSRSDMNQSTNILSKDKYFTLGLIELLGEEFIDNFFLIIDLDSNDLPGSEWIYFSNKNIVAFASSDLAFYKSELFGKVTVLDKKSNTRSILNFFLKKETAGNYHTKFQLSLREKQMLSMLSRGESNQEIAEEFGVKLKTIYTHRRNLMNKLGCKNRITFQKLFFNNKCLFK
;
A
#
# COMPACT_ATOMS: atom_id res chain seq x y z
N MET A 1 22.57 -13.81 17.94
CA MET A 1 21.47 -14.75 18.27
C MET A 1 20.40 -13.96 19.02
N ARG A 2 19.25 -13.70 18.41
CA ARG A 2 18.07 -13.17 19.12
C ARG A 2 17.33 -14.34 19.78
N SER A 3 16.92 -14.18 21.03
CA SER A 3 16.34 -15.26 21.86
C SER A 3 14.95 -15.68 21.36
N ARG A 4 14.66 -16.97 21.55
CA ARG A 4 13.42 -17.68 21.20
C ARG A 4 12.14 -17.20 21.91
N SER A 5 12.18 -16.08 22.65
CA SER A 5 11.08 -15.60 23.50
C SER A 5 10.25 -14.45 22.91
N ASP A 6 10.65 -13.86 21.77
CA ASP A 6 9.91 -12.77 21.10
C ASP A 6 9.07 -13.26 19.89
N MET A 7 8.89 -14.57 19.76
CA MET A 7 8.52 -15.24 18.50
C MET A 7 7.00 -15.45 18.34
N ASN A 8 6.18 -14.50 18.78
CA ASN A 8 4.72 -14.71 18.87
C ASN A 8 3.84 -13.84 17.95
N GLN A 9 4.36 -13.35 16.80
CA GLN A 9 3.54 -12.73 15.72
C GLN A 9 4.19 -12.86 14.32
N SER A 10 4.60 -14.05 13.89
CA SER A 10 5.40 -14.22 12.65
C SER A 10 4.60 -14.66 11.42
N THR A 11 3.33 -14.31 11.31
CA THR A 11 2.55 -14.59 10.08
C THR A 11 3.06 -13.72 8.94
N ASN A 12 3.13 -14.22 7.70
CA ASN A 12 3.51 -13.43 6.52
C ASN A 12 2.41 -12.45 6.06
N ILE A 13 1.73 -11.82 7.03
CA ILE A 13 0.67 -10.83 6.84
C ILE A 13 1.10 -9.54 7.56
N LEU A 14 1.34 -8.49 6.78
CA LEU A 14 1.71 -7.17 7.28
C LEU A 14 0.44 -6.34 7.49
N SER A 15 -0.14 -6.42 8.68
CA SER A 15 -1.35 -5.70 9.05
C SER A 15 -1.37 -5.37 10.54
N LYS A 16 -1.88 -4.18 10.89
CA LYS A 16 -2.25 -3.84 12.28
C LYS A 16 -3.68 -4.24 12.63
N ASP A 17 -4.49 -4.59 11.64
CA ASP A 17 -5.87 -5.04 11.80
C ASP A 17 -5.89 -6.53 12.12
N LYS A 18 -6.00 -6.86 13.42
CA LYS A 18 -6.00 -8.25 13.91
C LYS A 18 -7.16 -9.06 13.32
N TYR A 19 -8.32 -8.46 13.08
CA TYR A 19 -9.47 -9.18 12.53
C TYR A 19 -9.27 -9.52 11.06
N PHE A 20 -8.66 -8.62 10.30
CA PHE A 20 -8.25 -8.90 8.93
C PHE A 20 -7.23 -10.06 8.87
N THR A 21 -6.20 -10.02 9.72
CA THR A 21 -5.20 -11.09 9.81
C THR A 21 -5.83 -12.43 10.14
N LEU A 22 -6.65 -12.50 11.19
CA LEU A 22 -7.33 -13.74 11.61
C LEU A 22 -8.29 -14.27 10.53
N GLY A 23 -9.05 -13.39 9.88
CA GLY A 23 -9.98 -13.78 8.82
C GLY A 23 -9.25 -14.39 7.61
N LEU A 24 -8.07 -13.87 7.25
CA LEU A 24 -7.25 -14.45 6.19
C LEU A 24 -6.65 -15.80 6.58
N ILE A 25 -6.18 -15.94 7.82
CA ILE A 25 -5.66 -17.22 8.34
C ILE A 25 -6.75 -18.28 8.33
N GLU A 26 -7.95 -17.94 8.79
CA GLU A 26 -9.10 -18.85 8.77
C GLU A 26 -9.51 -19.23 7.33
N LEU A 27 -9.45 -18.27 6.40
CA LEU A 27 -9.87 -18.50 5.01
C LEU A 27 -8.85 -19.32 4.20
N LEU A 28 -7.56 -19.12 4.42
CA LEU A 28 -6.49 -19.66 3.56
C LEU A 28 -5.62 -20.72 4.24
N GLY A 29 -5.59 -20.74 5.58
CA GLY A 29 -4.65 -21.52 6.38
C GLY A 29 -3.29 -20.83 6.53
N GLU A 30 -2.76 -20.81 7.76
CA GLU A 30 -1.47 -20.18 8.09
C GLU A 30 -0.31 -20.78 7.29
N GLU A 31 -0.20 -22.10 7.23
CA GLU A 31 0.87 -22.80 6.50
C GLU A 31 0.88 -22.47 5.01
N PHE A 32 -0.31 -22.36 4.38
CA PHE A 32 -0.42 -21.99 2.98
C PHE A 32 0.03 -20.55 2.73
N ILE A 33 -0.37 -19.61 3.58
CA ILE A 33 0.08 -18.22 3.49
C ILE A 33 1.60 -18.17 3.66
N ASP A 34 2.12 -18.81 4.71
CA ASP A 34 3.53 -18.72 5.04
C ASP A 34 4.45 -19.38 4.01
N ASN A 35 4.00 -20.43 3.34
CA ASN A 35 4.81 -21.08 2.31
C ASN A 35 4.85 -20.30 0.98
N PHE A 36 3.75 -19.61 0.61
CA PHE A 36 3.58 -19.12 -0.76
C PHE A 36 3.42 -17.61 -0.90
N PHE A 37 3.00 -16.91 0.15
CA PHE A 37 2.53 -15.54 0.07
C PHE A 37 3.16 -14.62 1.11
N LEU A 38 3.31 -13.36 0.70
CA LEU A 38 3.46 -12.23 1.60
C LEU A 38 2.27 -11.31 1.38
N ILE A 39 1.42 -11.15 2.39
CA ILE A 39 0.20 -10.35 2.30
C ILE A 39 0.43 -8.99 2.95
N ILE A 40 0.02 -7.91 2.29
CA ILE A 40 0.20 -6.54 2.75
C ILE A 40 -1.17 -5.86 2.89
N ASP A 41 -1.51 -5.36 4.08
CA ASP A 41 -2.66 -4.47 4.26
C ASP A 41 -2.24 -3.02 3.96
N LEU A 42 -2.61 -2.49 2.79
CA LEU A 42 -2.29 -1.12 2.39
C LEU A 42 -3.10 -0.07 3.16
N ASP A 43 -4.16 -0.45 3.88
CA ASP A 43 -4.86 0.47 4.76
C ASP A 43 -4.03 0.74 6.05
N SER A 44 -3.06 -0.11 6.36
CA SER A 44 -2.12 0.12 7.48
C SER A 44 -1.17 1.28 7.18
N ASN A 45 -0.92 2.13 8.19
CA ASN A 45 -0.12 3.36 8.04
C ASN A 45 1.37 3.16 8.33
N ASP A 46 1.75 2.07 8.97
CA ASP A 46 3.13 1.78 9.34
C ASP A 46 3.51 0.42 8.75
N LEU A 47 3.87 0.43 7.47
CA LEU A 47 4.47 -0.72 6.83
C LEU A 47 5.97 -0.69 7.18
N PRO A 48 6.52 -1.77 7.77
CA PRO A 48 7.95 -1.82 8.10
C PRO A 48 8.78 -1.63 6.83
N GLY A 49 9.99 -1.07 6.98
CA GLY A 49 10.88 -0.75 5.85
C GLY A 49 10.86 -1.84 4.80
N SER A 50 10.32 -1.53 3.61
CA SER A 50 9.91 -2.50 2.61
C SER A 50 11.07 -3.13 1.85
N GLU A 51 12.31 -2.82 2.23
CA GLU A 51 13.52 -3.36 1.62
C GLU A 51 13.52 -4.90 1.67
N TRP A 52 13.10 -5.50 2.78
CA TRP A 52 13.01 -6.96 2.92
C TRP A 52 11.92 -7.60 2.05
N ILE A 53 10.89 -6.84 1.67
CA ILE A 53 9.81 -7.32 0.80
C ILE A 53 10.37 -7.69 -0.58
N TYR A 54 11.37 -6.93 -1.07
CA TYR A 54 12.04 -7.20 -2.35
C TYR A 54 12.93 -8.45 -2.32
N PHE A 55 13.37 -8.89 -1.15
CA PHE A 55 14.14 -10.13 -0.97
C PHE A 55 13.26 -11.36 -0.71
N SER A 56 11.94 -11.19 -0.63
CA SER A 56 11.01 -12.30 -0.46
C SER A 56 10.86 -13.08 -1.75
N ASN A 57 11.12 -14.39 -1.71
CA ASN A 57 10.80 -15.32 -2.80
C ASN A 57 9.29 -15.66 -2.89
N LYS A 58 8.44 -15.01 -2.10
CA LYS A 58 7.00 -15.28 -2.02
C LYS A 58 6.20 -14.39 -2.97
N ASN A 59 5.00 -14.84 -3.32
CA ASN A 59 4.07 -14.02 -4.08
C ASN A 59 3.54 -12.88 -3.20
N ILE A 60 3.80 -11.63 -3.60
CA ILE A 60 3.32 -10.46 -2.87
C ILE A 60 1.89 -10.14 -3.32
N VAL A 61 0.97 -10.08 -2.36
CA VAL A 61 -0.43 -9.74 -2.58
C VAL A 61 -0.80 -8.64 -1.61
N ALA A 62 -1.40 -7.58 -2.11
CA ALA A 62 -1.81 -6.44 -1.30
C ALA A 62 -3.34 -6.36 -1.20
N PHE A 63 -3.85 -5.78 -0.12
CA PHE A 63 -5.25 -5.47 0.04
C PHE A 63 -5.43 -3.97 0.25
N ALA A 64 -6.47 -3.40 -0.37
CA ALA A 64 -6.84 -2.00 -0.19
C ALA A 64 -8.36 -1.87 -0.05
N SER A 65 -8.81 -0.92 0.77
CA SER A 65 -10.23 -0.57 0.89
C SER A 65 -10.59 0.78 0.23
N SER A 66 -9.58 1.53 -0.24
CA SER A 66 -9.69 2.89 -0.79
C SER A 66 -8.64 3.16 -1.88
N ASP A 67 -8.93 4.09 -2.78
CA ASP A 67 -7.97 4.57 -3.79
C ASP A 67 -6.67 5.04 -3.13
N LEU A 68 -6.75 5.71 -1.98
CA LEU A 68 -5.59 6.17 -1.23
C LEU A 68 -4.69 5.02 -0.77
N ALA A 69 -5.28 3.93 -0.26
CA ALA A 69 -4.53 2.72 0.09
C ALA A 69 -3.99 2.04 -1.18
N PHE A 70 -4.79 1.93 -2.24
CA PHE A 70 -4.37 1.35 -3.51
C PHE A 70 -3.11 2.04 -4.07
N TYR A 71 -3.06 3.37 -4.10
CA TYR A 71 -1.90 4.08 -4.65
C TYR A 71 -0.64 3.99 -3.77
N LYS A 72 -0.72 3.44 -2.54
CA LYS A 72 0.49 3.01 -1.82
C LYS A 72 1.15 1.78 -2.45
N SER A 73 0.44 1.00 -3.27
CA SER A 73 1.00 -0.16 -3.95
C SER A 73 2.20 0.21 -4.84
N GLU A 74 2.23 1.43 -5.38
CA GLU A 74 3.34 2.00 -6.15
C GLU A 74 4.66 2.01 -5.36
N LEU A 75 4.61 1.96 -4.02
CA LEU A 75 5.79 1.86 -3.14
C LEU A 75 6.41 0.47 -3.12
N PHE A 76 5.68 -0.56 -3.56
CA PHE A 76 6.07 -1.98 -3.45
C PHE A 76 6.33 -2.61 -4.82
N GLY A 77 6.42 -1.80 -5.87
CA GLY A 77 6.56 -2.25 -7.24
C GLY A 77 5.32 -2.99 -7.75
N LYS A 78 5.53 -3.97 -8.63
CA LYS A 78 4.42 -4.70 -9.27
C LYS A 78 3.80 -5.71 -8.31
N VAL A 79 2.79 -5.27 -7.56
CA VAL A 79 1.97 -6.11 -6.69
C VAL A 79 0.55 -6.24 -7.22
N THR A 80 -0.09 -7.40 -6.99
CA THR A 80 -1.53 -7.52 -7.23
C THR A 80 -2.28 -6.98 -6.03
N VAL A 81 -3.22 -6.07 -6.26
CA VAL A 81 -4.03 -5.46 -5.20
C VAL A 81 -5.44 -6.01 -5.26
N LEU A 82 -5.91 -6.57 -4.15
CA LEU A 82 -7.28 -7.05 -3.95
C LEU A 82 -8.11 -6.01 -3.21
N ASP A 83 -9.40 -5.95 -3.51
CA ASP A 83 -10.36 -5.17 -2.74
C ASP A 83 -10.69 -5.91 -1.43
N LYS A 84 -10.38 -5.26 -0.30
CA LYS A 84 -10.69 -5.73 1.05
C LYS A 84 -12.20 -5.91 1.27
N LYS A 85 -13.05 -5.32 0.42
CA LYS A 85 -14.51 -5.47 0.41
C LYS A 85 -15.01 -6.62 -0.48
N SER A 86 -14.12 -7.33 -1.16
CA SER A 86 -14.47 -8.51 -1.95
C SER A 86 -15.05 -9.60 -1.04
N ASN A 87 -15.99 -10.38 -1.59
CA ASN A 87 -16.47 -11.55 -0.89
C ASN A 87 -15.37 -12.63 -0.75
N THR A 88 -15.52 -13.51 0.22
CA THR A 88 -14.54 -14.55 0.54
C THR A 88 -14.27 -15.50 -0.63
N ARG A 89 -15.28 -15.81 -1.45
CA ARG A 89 -15.12 -16.68 -2.63
C ARG A 89 -14.19 -16.05 -3.66
N SER A 90 -14.34 -14.76 -3.96
CA SER A 90 -13.47 -14.04 -4.87
C SER A 90 -12.03 -13.99 -4.36
N ILE A 91 -11.85 -13.76 -3.05
CA ILE A 91 -10.53 -13.78 -2.41
C ILE A 91 -9.91 -15.18 -2.53
N LEU A 92 -10.65 -16.22 -2.15
CA LEU A 92 -10.17 -17.61 -2.21
C LEU A 92 -9.80 -18.02 -3.64
N ASN A 93 -10.65 -17.70 -4.62
CA ASN A 93 -10.38 -18.00 -6.02
C ASN A 93 -9.15 -17.27 -6.56
N PHE A 94 -8.84 -16.06 -6.09
CA PHE A 94 -7.58 -15.42 -6.44
C PHE A 94 -6.38 -16.23 -5.94
N PHE A 95 -6.38 -16.65 -4.67
CA PHE A 95 -5.26 -17.39 -4.09
C PHE A 95 -5.09 -18.79 -4.70
N LEU A 96 -6.19 -19.49 -4.97
CA LEU A 96 -6.18 -20.87 -5.50
C LEU A 96 -6.07 -20.95 -7.03
N LYS A 97 -6.62 -19.97 -7.76
CA LYS A 97 -6.78 -20.03 -9.23
C LYS A 97 -6.31 -18.78 -9.98
N LYS A 98 -5.82 -17.75 -9.27
CA LYS A 98 -5.41 -16.45 -9.85
C LYS A 98 -6.53 -15.73 -10.61
N GLU A 99 -7.79 -15.97 -10.23
CA GLU A 99 -8.93 -15.22 -10.76
C GLU A 99 -8.88 -13.75 -10.29
N THR A 100 -9.27 -12.82 -11.17
CA THR A 100 -9.11 -11.36 -10.95
C THR A 100 -10.37 -10.67 -10.43
N ALA A 101 -11.45 -11.42 -10.17
CA ALA A 101 -12.74 -10.86 -9.72
C ALA A 101 -12.66 -10.12 -8.38
N GLY A 102 -11.61 -10.38 -7.58
CA GLY A 102 -11.34 -9.68 -6.33
C GLY A 102 -10.38 -8.50 -6.47
N ASN A 103 -9.92 -8.15 -7.67
CA ASN A 103 -8.95 -7.08 -7.85
C ASN A 103 -9.53 -5.72 -7.47
N TYR A 104 -8.69 -4.86 -6.88
CA TYR A 104 -9.07 -3.49 -6.59
C TYR A 104 -9.15 -2.67 -7.87
N HIS A 105 -10.24 -1.92 -8.01
CA HIS A 105 -10.43 -0.96 -9.10
C HIS A 105 -10.56 0.45 -8.52
N THR A 106 -9.66 1.35 -8.92
CA THR A 106 -9.69 2.73 -8.46
C THR A 106 -10.93 3.46 -8.99
N LYS A 107 -11.55 4.26 -8.14
CA LYS A 107 -12.65 5.13 -8.55
C LYS A 107 -12.15 6.29 -9.39
N PHE A 108 -10.97 6.81 -9.06
CA PHE A 108 -10.32 7.90 -9.77
C PHE A 108 -8.93 7.50 -10.23
N GLN A 109 -8.73 7.56 -11.55
CA GLN A 109 -7.40 7.45 -12.12
C GLN A 109 -6.62 8.76 -11.89
N LEU A 110 -5.42 8.63 -11.34
CA LEU A 110 -4.47 9.73 -11.27
C LEU A 110 -3.86 9.96 -12.64
N SER A 111 -3.82 11.23 -13.05
CA SER A 111 -3.06 11.68 -14.21
C SER A 111 -1.57 11.44 -14.00
N LEU A 112 -0.80 11.48 -15.09
CA LEU A 112 0.66 11.34 -15.02
C LEU A 112 1.29 12.35 -14.06
N ARG A 113 0.86 13.62 -14.11
CA ARG A 113 1.36 14.67 -13.20
C ARG A 113 0.99 14.42 -11.74
N GLU A 114 -0.21 13.90 -11.47
CA GLU A 114 -0.61 13.54 -10.10
C GLU A 114 0.19 12.35 -9.57
N LYS A 115 0.49 11.35 -10.40
CA LYS A 115 1.36 10.22 -10.05
C LYS A 115 2.79 10.67 -9.77
N GLN A 116 3.35 11.54 -10.61
CA GLN A 116 4.67 12.14 -10.38
C GLN A 116 4.72 12.89 -9.05
N MET A 117 3.72 13.73 -8.77
CA MET A 117 3.66 14.47 -7.51
C MET A 117 3.54 13.51 -6.32
N LEU A 118 2.72 12.46 -6.43
CA LEU A 118 2.60 11.42 -5.41
C LEU A 118 3.95 10.74 -5.11
N SER A 119 4.71 10.41 -6.14
CA SER A 119 6.05 9.79 -6.04
C SER A 119 7.08 10.71 -5.37
N MET A 120 7.10 12.00 -5.71
CA MET A 120 7.98 12.97 -5.05
C MET A 120 7.61 13.13 -3.57
N LEU A 121 6.30 13.16 -3.27
CA LEU A 121 5.82 13.21 -1.89
C LEU A 121 6.21 11.98 -1.08
N SER A 122 6.14 10.78 -1.67
CA SER A 122 6.58 9.54 -1.00
C SER A 122 8.08 9.49 -0.73
N ARG A 123 8.86 10.26 -1.50
CA ARG A 123 10.30 10.46 -1.25
C ARG A 123 10.59 11.54 -0.21
N GLY A 124 9.55 12.21 0.30
CA GLY A 124 9.67 13.26 1.31
C GLY A 124 10.05 14.62 0.76
N GLU A 125 9.95 14.82 -0.56
CA GLU A 125 10.23 16.12 -1.18
C GLU A 125 9.23 17.19 -0.73
N SER A 126 9.76 18.39 -0.55
CA SER A 126 9.02 19.59 -0.19
C SER A 126 8.23 20.13 -1.37
N ASN A 127 7.22 20.96 -1.08
CA ASN A 127 6.47 21.62 -2.15
C ASN A 127 7.34 22.56 -3.00
N GLN A 128 8.47 23.03 -2.48
CA GLN A 128 9.42 23.88 -3.21
C GLN A 128 10.19 23.05 -4.22
N GLU A 129 10.80 21.94 -3.79
CA GLU A 129 11.48 20.99 -4.69
C GLU A 129 10.55 20.49 -5.79
N ILE A 130 9.30 20.14 -5.45
CA ILE A 130 8.29 19.73 -6.43
C ILE A 130 7.96 20.85 -7.43
N ALA A 131 7.89 22.11 -6.97
CA ALA A 131 7.60 23.25 -7.83
C ALA A 131 8.73 23.51 -8.83
N GLU A 132 9.98 23.41 -8.36
CA GLU A 132 11.19 23.55 -9.17
C GLU A 132 11.28 22.46 -10.23
N GLU A 133 11.13 21.19 -9.84
CA GLU A 133 11.14 20.05 -10.76
C GLU A 133 10.03 20.15 -11.83
N PHE A 134 8.84 20.62 -11.43
CA PHE A 134 7.73 20.76 -12.37
C PHE A 134 7.83 22.03 -13.23
N GLY A 135 8.74 22.96 -12.92
CA GLY A 135 8.85 24.25 -13.59
C GLY A 135 7.62 25.14 -13.40
N VAL A 136 6.95 25.06 -12.24
CA VAL A 136 5.71 25.80 -11.95
C VAL A 136 5.81 26.59 -10.65
N LYS A 137 4.91 27.56 -10.47
CA LYS A 137 4.83 28.33 -9.22
C LYS A 137 4.34 27.45 -8.07
N LEU A 138 4.78 27.74 -6.84
CA LEU A 138 4.37 27.04 -5.63
C LEU A 138 2.83 26.97 -5.44
N LYS A 139 2.10 28.03 -5.83
CA LYS A 139 0.62 28.06 -5.81
C LYS A 139 -0.01 26.96 -6.68
N THR A 140 0.63 26.62 -7.80
CA THR A 140 0.20 25.55 -8.70
C THR A 140 0.36 24.19 -8.01
N ILE A 141 1.45 23.97 -7.28
CA ILE A 141 1.64 22.76 -6.46
C ILE A 141 0.57 22.63 -5.37
N TYR A 142 0.22 23.71 -4.67
CA TYR A 142 -0.90 23.67 -3.71
C TYR A 142 -2.23 23.26 -4.36
N THR A 143 -2.48 23.72 -5.58
CA THR A 143 -3.68 23.37 -6.35
C THR A 143 -3.66 21.89 -6.75
N HIS A 144 -2.54 21.39 -7.28
CA HIS A 144 -2.37 19.96 -7.60
C HIS A 144 -2.57 19.08 -6.36
N ARG A 145 -2.01 19.45 -5.21
CA ARG A 145 -2.18 18.74 -3.95
C ARG A 145 -3.63 18.66 -3.52
N ARG A 146 -4.36 19.78 -3.60
CA ARG A 146 -5.80 19.80 -3.28
C ARG A 146 -6.58 18.85 -4.17
N ASN A 147 -6.33 18.89 -5.48
CA ASN A 147 -7.03 18.01 -6.43
C ASN A 147 -6.69 16.53 -6.20
N LEU A 148 -5.42 16.22 -5.95
CA LEU A 148 -4.97 14.88 -5.61
C LEU A 148 -5.63 14.38 -4.31
N MET A 149 -5.64 15.18 -3.25
CA MET A 149 -6.30 14.86 -1.99
C MET A 149 -7.80 14.59 -2.19
N ASN A 150 -8.47 15.40 -3.01
CA ASN A 150 -9.88 15.21 -3.32
C ASN A 150 -10.13 13.87 -4.05
N LYS A 151 -9.32 13.55 -5.08
CA LYS A 151 -9.43 12.27 -5.81
C LYS A 151 -9.20 11.07 -4.89
N LEU A 152 -8.23 11.16 -3.99
CA LEU A 152 -7.91 10.09 -3.06
C LEU A 152 -8.83 10.07 -1.83
N GLY A 153 -9.85 10.93 -1.77
CA GLY A 153 -10.77 11.00 -0.63
C GLY A 153 -10.12 11.44 0.68
N CYS A 154 -8.94 12.05 0.62
CA CYS A 154 -8.18 12.46 1.80
C CYS A 154 -8.64 13.84 2.29
N LYS A 155 -9.42 13.86 3.37
CA LYS A 155 -9.97 15.11 3.94
C LYS A 155 -8.97 15.90 4.80
N ASN A 156 -7.89 15.26 5.25
CA ASN A 156 -6.95 15.84 6.20
C ASN A 156 -5.52 15.85 5.62
N ARG A 157 -4.90 17.04 5.57
CA ARG A 157 -3.52 17.24 5.12
C ARG A 157 -2.52 16.41 5.93
N ILE A 158 -2.74 16.22 7.23
CA ILE A 158 -1.90 15.41 8.09
C ILE A 158 -1.98 13.95 7.68
N THR A 159 -3.19 13.42 7.45
CA THR A 159 -3.38 12.05 6.94
C THR A 159 -2.69 11.90 5.60
N PHE A 160 -2.88 12.84 4.68
CA PHE A 160 -2.21 12.83 3.39
C PHE A 160 -0.68 12.83 3.53
N GLN A 161 -0.10 13.65 4.42
CA GLN A 161 1.34 13.67 4.66
C GLN A 161 1.85 12.38 5.31
N LYS A 162 1.18 11.86 6.36
CA LYS A 162 1.61 10.63 7.06
C LYS A 162 1.79 9.43 6.15
N LEU A 163 0.97 9.32 5.10
CA LEU A 163 1.01 8.22 4.14
C LEU A 163 2.30 8.19 3.32
N PHE A 164 2.94 9.34 3.15
CA PHE A 164 4.11 9.50 2.29
C PHE A 164 5.39 9.81 3.07
N PHE A 165 5.28 10.46 4.24
CA PHE A 165 6.44 10.86 5.04
C PHE A 165 7.04 9.73 5.91
N ASN A 166 6.26 8.70 6.28
CA ASN A 166 6.77 7.58 7.09
C ASN A 166 7.57 6.54 6.27
N ASN A 167 7.66 6.70 4.94
CA ASN A 167 8.31 5.74 4.03
C ASN A 167 9.66 6.24 3.48
N LYS A 168 10.35 7.13 4.22
CA LYS A 168 11.64 7.75 3.82
C LYS A 168 12.76 6.79 3.38
N CYS A 169 12.61 5.49 3.62
CA CYS A 169 13.63 4.48 3.29
C CYS A 169 13.40 3.72 1.98
N LEU A 170 12.29 3.91 1.25
CA LEU A 170 11.95 2.95 0.18
C LEU A 170 12.49 3.28 -1.22
N PHE A 171 13.20 4.41 -1.40
CA PHE A 171 13.55 4.94 -2.72
C PHE A 171 14.96 5.54 -2.82
N LYS A 172 15.93 4.99 -2.09
CA LYS A 172 17.34 5.26 -2.40
C LYS A 172 17.94 4.14 -3.23
#